data_AF-A0A848WTS9-F1
#
_entry.id   AF-A0A848WTS9-F1
#
_cell.length_a   1.000
_cell.length_b   1.000
_cell.length_c   1.000
_cell.angle_alpha   90.00
_cell.angle_beta   90.00
_cell.angle_gamma   90.00
#
_symmetry.space_group_name_H-M   'P 1'
#
loop_
_entity.id
_entity.type
_entity.pdbx_description
1 polymer ?
#
loop_
_entity_poly.entity_id
_entity_poly.type
_entity_poly.pdbx_seq_one_letter_code
_entity_poly.pdbx_strand_id
1 'polypeptide(L)'
;MKRLPNILLIDHQNESDLTEAIAKQLAPHFWVYVSQRGRETAEDSPDGVRYLPENPNLIEHFGLLDLVIVIGDDEQKSKIESQRDSVAVVNVDPVIQHHPDLKLDIGLLPHTVVQAQ
;
A
#
# COMPACT_ATOMS: atom_id res chain seq x y z
N MET A 1 12.35 19.61 9.13
CA MET A 1 11.04 19.37 8.47
C MET A 1 10.76 17.87 8.58
N LYS A 2 9.60 17.44 9.11
CA LYS A 2 9.25 16.01 9.13
C LYS A 2 8.93 15.58 7.70
N ARG A 3 9.63 14.57 7.17
CA ARG A 3 9.27 13.96 5.88
C ARG A 3 7.92 13.25 6.03
N LEU A 4 7.06 13.32 5.03
CA LEU A 4 5.90 12.43 4.97
C LEU A 4 6.40 11.01 4.65
N PRO A 5 5.88 9.95 5.30
CA PRO A 5 6.25 8.58 4.99
C PRO A 5 5.81 8.17 3.58
N ASN A 6 6.55 7.29 2.93
CA ASN A 6 6.20 6.74 1.61
C ASN A 6 5.46 5.42 1.77
N ILE A 7 4.27 5.32 1.17
CA ILE A 7 3.44 4.12 1.14
C ILE A 7 3.32 3.61 -0.30
N LEU A 8 3.51 2.31 -0.49
CA LEU A 8 3.19 1.63 -1.74
C LEU A 8 1.95 0.74 -1.56
N LEU A 9 0.91 0.97 -2.35
CA LEU A 9 -0.21 0.05 -2.51
C LEU A 9 0.03 -0.87 -3.70
N ILE A 10 -0.23 -2.16 -3.52
CA ILE A 10 -0.13 -3.19 -4.55
C ILE A 10 -1.50 -3.85 -4.68
N ASP A 11 -2.15 -3.59 -5.81
CA ASP A 11 -3.42 -4.18 -6.18
C ASP A 11 -3.22 -5.26 -7.25
N HIS A 12 -3.19 -6.52 -6.81
CA HIS A 12 -2.97 -7.67 -7.67
C HIS A 12 -4.29 -8.26 -8.22
N GLN A 13 -5.41 -8.00 -7.54
CA GLN A 13 -6.74 -8.45 -7.95
C GLN A 13 -7.46 -7.49 -8.90
N ASN A 14 -6.86 -6.31 -9.17
CA ASN A 14 -7.44 -5.24 -9.99
C ASN A 14 -8.71 -4.62 -9.37
N GLU A 15 -8.70 -4.49 -8.05
CA GLU A 15 -9.73 -3.87 -7.21
C GLU A 15 -9.65 -2.34 -7.25
N SER A 16 -9.80 -1.78 -8.46
CA SER A 16 -9.60 -0.36 -8.76
C SER A 16 -10.28 0.59 -7.79
N ASP A 17 -11.56 0.35 -7.49
CA ASP A 17 -12.37 1.23 -6.65
C ASP A 17 -11.89 1.22 -5.18
N LEU A 18 -11.54 0.05 -4.65
CA LEU A 18 -11.02 -0.09 -3.30
C LEU A 18 -9.62 0.52 -3.18
N THR A 19 -8.75 0.21 -4.14
CA THR A 19 -7.39 0.74 -4.21
C THR A 19 -7.39 2.26 -4.27
N GLU A 20 -8.26 2.85 -5.08
CA GLU A 20 -8.41 4.30 -5.20
C GLU A 20 -8.97 4.92 -3.92
N ALA A 21 -9.96 4.31 -3.28
CA ALA A 21 -10.52 4.79 -2.01
C ALA A 21 -9.45 4.83 -0.90
N ILE A 22 -8.67 3.76 -0.76
CA ILE A 22 -7.57 3.70 0.22
C ILE A 22 -6.49 4.72 -0.13
N ALA A 23 -6.10 4.84 -1.40
CA ALA A 23 -5.08 5.78 -1.83
C ALA A 23 -5.48 7.23 -1.52
N LYS A 24 -6.73 7.62 -1.80
CA LYS A 24 -7.29 8.95 -1.48
C LYS A 24 -7.34 9.21 0.03
N GLN A 25 -7.66 8.20 0.83
CA GLN A 25 -7.65 8.33 2.28
C GLN A 25 -6.24 8.58 2.85
N LEU A 26 -5.22 7.97 2.23
CA LEU A 26 -3.83 8.06 2.68
C LEU A 26 -3.10 9.31 2.19
N ALA A 27 -3.41 9.82 1.00
CA ALA A 27 -2.69 10.92 0.36
C ALA A 27 -2.55 12.21 1.21
N PRO A 28 -3.49 12.59 2.10
CA PRO A 28 -3.30 13.74 3.00
C PRO A 28 -2.17 13.59 4.03
N HIS A 29 -1.75 12.36 4.30
CA HIS A 29 -0.81 12.02 5.39
C HIS A 29 0.48 11.37 4.90
N PHE A 30 0.53 10.92 3.64
CA PHE A 30 1.60 10.08 3.11
C PHE A 30 1.91 10.41 1.65
N TRP A 31 3.12 10.08 1.20
CA TRP A 31 3.41 9.98 -0.24
C TRP A 31 2.93 8.61 -0.72
N VAL A 32 1.86 8.62 -1.52
CA VAL A 32 1.16 7.39 -1.91
C VAL A 32 1.53 6.98 -3.33
N TYR A 33 2.06 5.77 -3.46
CA TYR A 33 2.31 5.10 -4.72
C TYR A 33 1.32 3.96 -4.89
N VAL A 34 0.76 3.78 -6.08
CA VAL A 34 -0.17 2.69 -6.39
C VAL A 34 0.36 1.90 -7.57
N SER A 35 0.59 0.61 -7.37
CA SER A 35 0.85 -0.35 -8.43
C SER A 35 -0.37 -1.24 -8.58
N GLN A 36 -0.93 -1.25 -9.78
CA GLN A 36 -2.13 -2.02 -10.08
C GLN A 36 -1.93 -2.90 -11.30
N ARG A 37 -2.44 -4.12 -11.24
CA ARG A 37 -2.39 -5.07 -12.34
C ARG A 37 -3.01 -4.49 -13.62
N GLY A 38 -2.31 -4.63 -14.73
CA GLY A 38 -2.78 -4.13 -16.03
C GLY A 38 -2.57 -2.63 -16.28
N ARG A 39 -1.98 -1.90 -15.32
CA ARG A 39 -1.54 -0.52 -15.57
C ARG A 39 -0.19 -0.53 -16.29
N GLU A 40 -0.14 0.09 -17.46
CA GLU A 40 1.06 0.10 -18.32
C GLU A 40 1.91 1.36 -18.18
N THR A 41 1.35 2.44 -17.63
CA THR A 41 2.01 3.75 -17.55
C THR A 41 1.92 4.37 -16.16
N ALA A 42 2.95 5.15 -15.81
CA ALA A 42 2.94 5.96 -14.61
C ALA A 42 2.10 7.23 -14.83
N GLU A 43 1.32 7.60 -13.84
CA GLU A 43 0.40 8.73 -13.90
C GLU A 43 0.26 9.36 -12.51
N ASP A 44 0.32 10.69 -12.44
CA ASP A 44 0.06 11.43 -11.20
C ASP A 44 -1.41 11.83 -11.16
N SER A 45 -2.09 11.50 -10.06
CA SER A 45 -3.44 11.97 -9.78
C SER A 45 -3.41 13.35 -9.13
N PRO A 46 -4.43 14.20 -9.39
CA PRO A 46 -4.59 15.49 -8.71
C PRO A 46 -4.67 15.38 -7.19
N ASP A 47 -5.02 14.21 -6.66
CA ASP A 47 -5.14 13.95 -5.23
C ASP A 47 -3.81 13.62 -4.53
N GLY A 48 -2.66 13.74 -5.24
CA GLY A 48 -1.34 13.47 -4.67
C GLY A 48 -0.97 11.98 -4.63
N VAL A 49 -1.70 11.16 -5.39
CA VAL A 49 -1.44 9.74 -5.57
C VAL A 49 -0.65 9.53 -6.85
N ARG A 50 0.43 8.75 -6.80
CA ARG A 50 1.21 8.39 -7.98
C ARG A 50 0.95 6.95 -8.38
N TYR A 51 0.31 6.76 -9.51
CA TYR A 51 0.13 5.44 -10.10
C TYR A 51 1.38 5.02 -10.87
N LEU A 52 1.72 3.76 -10.76
CA LEU A 52 2.90 3.13 -11.33
C LEU A 52 2.49 1.94 -12.18
N PRO A 53 3.25 1.64 -13.25
CA PRO A 53 3.05 0.41 -13.99
C PRO A 53 3.33 -0.80 -13.11
N GLU A 54 2.64 -1.90 -13.39
CA GLU A 54 2.90 -3.18 -12.73
C GLU A 54 4.36 -3.60 -12.96
N ASN A 55 5.12 -3.79 -11.88
CA ASN A 55 6.49 -4.27 -11.96
C ASN A 55 6.82 -5.18 -10.75
N PRO A 56 7.24 -6.43 -10.98
CA PRO A 56 7.48 -7.40 -9.92
C PRO A 56 8.61 -7.02 -8.94
N ASN A 57 9.45 -6.04 -9.31
CA ASN A 57 10.59 -5.56 -8.51
C ASN A 57 10.37 -4.12 -8.00
N LEU A 58 9.13 -3.61 -8.01
CA LEU A 58 8.79 -2.25 -7.59
C LEU A 58 9.40 -1.86 -6.24
N ILE A 59 9.34 -2.77 -5.27
CA ILE A 59 9.84 -2.54 -3.91
C ILE A 59 11.33 -2.28 -3.89
N GLU A 60 12.11 -2.93 -4.77
CA GLU A 60 13.55 -2.74 -4.87
C GLU A 60 13.91 -1.33 -5.37
N HIS A 61 13.09 -0.78 -6.25
CA HIS A 61 13.28 0.55 -6.84
C HIS A 61 12.95 1.70 -5.88
N PHE A 62 12.12 1.46 -4.86
CA PHE A 62 11.85 2.45 -3.82
C PHE A 62 12.76 2.23 -2.61
N GLY A 63 13.89 2.92 -2.61
CA GLY A 63 14.89 2.85 -1.53
C GLY A 63 14.42 3.35 -0.16
N LEU A 64 13.23 3.97 -0.07
CA LEU A 64 12.69 4.57 1.17
C LEU A 64 11.17 4.34 1.30
N LEU A 65 10.69 3.11 1.14
CA LEU A 65 9.31 2.77 1.54
C LEU A 65 9.26 2.61 3.06
N ASP A 66 8.26 3.22 3.68
CA ASP A 66 7.99 3.07 5.12
C ASP A 66 6.86 2.03 5.34
N LEU A 67 5.94 1.84 4.37
CA LEU A 67 4.85 0.85 4.41
C LEU A 67 4.52 0.32 3.01
N VAL A 68 4.18 -0.96 2.94
CA VAL A 68 3.54 -1.57 1.77
C VAL A 68 2.17 -2.12 2.18
N ILE A 69 1.15 -1.82 1.38
CA ILE A 69 -0.20 -2.36 1.52
C ILE A 69 -0.45 -3.25 0.31
N VAL A 70 -0.70 -4.53 0.55
CA VAL A 70 -1.12 -5.49 -0.48
C VAL A 70 -2.62 -5.66 -0.39
N ILE A 71 -3.32 -5.67 -1.52
CA ILE A 71 -4.77 -5.85 -1.57
C ILE A 71 -5.06 -7.24 -2.15
N GLY A 72 -5.62 -8.11 -1.31
CA GLY A 72 -6.14 -9.42 -1.70
C GLY A 72 -5.09 -10.47 -2.08
N ASP A 73 -3.86 -10.38 -1.60
CA ASP A 73 -2.84 -11.36 -1.96
C ASP A 73 -1.87 -11.66 -0.80
N ASP A 74 -2.21 -12.70 -0.03
CA ASP A 74 -1.38 -13.19 1.09
C ASP A 74 -0.05 -13.78 0.62
N GLU A 75 0.02 -14.34 -0.60
CA GLU A 75 1.26 -14.86 -1.17
C GLU A 75 2.23 -13.71 -1.47
N GLN A 76 1.73 -12.61 -2.04
CA GLN A 76 2.52 -11.40 -2.26
C GLN A 76 2.94 -10.77 -0.94
N LYS A 77 2.05 -10.66 0.05
CA LYS A 77 2.45 -10.18 1.39
C LYS A 77 3.64 -10.99 1.93
N SER A 78 3.50 -12.31 1.95
CA SER A 78 4.53 -13.22 2.48
C SER A 78 5.86 -13.09 1.71
N LYS A 79 5.78 -12.93 0.38
CA LYS A 79 6.94 -12.70 -0.49
C LYS A 79 7.64 -11.38 -0.14
N ILE A 80 6.89 -10.30 0.04
CA ILE A 80 7.45 -8.97 0.34
C ILE A 80 8.08 -8.95 1.74
N GLU A 81 7.41 -9.54 2.74
CA GLU A 81 7.96 -9.68 4.09
C GLU A 81 9.28 -10.46 4.08
N SER A 82 9.39 -11.50 3.26
CA SER A 82 10.64 -12.27 3.12
C SER A 82 11.77 -11.51 2.40
N GLN A 83 11.45 -10.47 1.64
CA GLN A 83 12.42 -9.68 0.87
C GLN A 83 12.90 -8.44 1.63
N ARG A 84 12.09 -7.89 2.54
CA ARG A 84 12.42 -6.67 3.29
C ARG A 84 11.91 -6.68 4.73
N ASP A 85 12.81 -6.97 5.67
CA ASP A 85 12.55 -6.86 7.11
C ASP A 85 12.25 -5.42 7.60
N SER A 86 12.61 -4.40 6.81
CA SER A 86 12.51 -2.99 7.21
C SER A 86 11.21 -2.29 6.79
N VAL A 87 10.30 -3.00 6.12
CA VAL A 87 9.06 -2.43 5.59
C VAL A 87 7.87 -3.16 6.21
N ALA A 88 6.95 -2.42 6.81
CA ALA A 88 5.69 -3.01 7.26
C ALA A 88 4.86 -3.46 6.06
N VAL A 89 4.28 -4.66 6.10
CA VAL A 89 3.42 -5.18 5.03
C VAL A 89 2.04 -5.51 5.60
N VAL A 90 1.02 -4.87 5.08
CA VAL A 90 -0.38 -5.09 5.49
C VAL A 90 -1.13 -5.71 4.32
N ASN A 91 -1.78 -6.86 4.52
CA ASN A 91 -2.74 -7.37 3.54
C ASN A 91 -4.14 -6.85 3.89
N VAL A 92 -4.80 -6.27 2.92
CA VAL A 92 -6.20 -5.87 2.99
C VAL A 92 -7.00 -6.93 2.24
N ASP A 93 -7.73 -7.74 2.98
CA ASP A 93 -8.60 -8.77 2.40
C ASP A 93 -9.78 -8.11 1.66
N PRO A 94 -10.00 -8.37 0.36
CA PRO A 94 -11.09 -7.80 -0.43
C PRO A 94 -12.49 -8.14 0.10
N VAL A 95 -12.65 -9.08 1.04
CA VAL A 95 -13.91 -9.29 1.79
C VAL A 95 -14.39 -7.99 2.48
N ILE A 96 -13.48 -7.04 2.69
CA ILE A 96 -13.74 -5.67 3.12
C ILE A 96 -14.67 -4.87 2.18
N GLN A 97 -14.90 -5.32 0.93
CA GLN A 97 -15.86 -4.72 -0.01
C GLN A 97 -17.29 -4.57 0.53
N HIS A 98 -17.66 -5.29 1.61
CA HIS A 98 -18.99 -5.18 2.23
C HIS A 98 -19.14 -4.07 3.28
N HIS A 99 -18.09 -3.27 3.54
CA HIS A 99 -18.13 -2.19 4.54
C HIS A 99 -17.72 -0.83 3.94
N PRO A 100 -18.67 0.01 3.46
CA PRO A 100 -18.37 1.35 2.96
C PRO A 100 -17.78 2.29 4.04
N ASP A 101 -17.87 1.90 5.31
CA ASP A 101 -17.32 2.62 6.46
C ASP A 101 -15.96 2.08 6.92
N LEU A 102 -15.26 1.28 6.10
CA LEU A 102 -13.99 0.70 6.50
C LEU A 102 -12.94 1.79 6.75
N LYS A 103 -12.80 2.15 8.02
CA LYS A 103 -11.67 2.93 8.52
C LYS A 103 -10.49 1.99 8.62
N LEU A 104 -9.58 2.03 7.66
CA LEU A 104 -8.22 1.52 7.89
C LEU A 104 -7.68 2.22 9.14
N ASP A 105 -7.59 1.48 10.24
CA ASP A 105 -7.09 1.98 11.51
C ASP A 105 -5.55 1.99 11.43
N ILE A 106 -5.01 3.03 10.79
CA ILE A 106 -3.58 3.22 10.52
C ILE A 106 -2.77 3.49 11.80
N GLY A 107 -3.43 3.52 12.98
CA GLY A 107 -2.81 3.62 14.30
C GLY A 107 -1.79 2.52 14.64
N LEU A 108 -1.56 1.56 13.74
CA LEU A 108 -0.61 0.46 13.87
C LEU A 108 0.67 0.62 13.04
N LEU A 109 0.89 1.75 12.36
CA LEU A 109 2.22 2.07 11.85
C LEU A 109 3.20 2.19 13.02
N PRO A 110 4.31 1.43 13.04
CA PRO A 110 5.06 1.20 14.26
C PRO A 110 5.74 2.47 14.74
N HIS A 111 5.11 3.12 15.71
CA HIS A 111 5.83 3.32 16.96
C HIS A 111 5.73 1.99 17.73
N THR A 112 6.69 1.08 17.48
CA THR A 112 6.91 -0.17 18.22
C THR A 112 6.08 -1.38 17.78
N VAL A 113 6.77 -2.49 17.53
CA VAL A 113 6.23 -3.85 17.48
C VAL A 113 5.39 -4.12 18.74
N VAL A 114 4.09 -4.40 18.61
CA VAL A 114 3.30 -4.98 19.71
C VAL A 114 3.26 -6.49 19.50
N GLN A 115 4.12 -7.21 20.23
CA GLN A 115 3.93 -8.63 20.51
C GLN A 115 2.67 -8.76 21.38
N ALA A 116 1.68 -9.55 20.94
CA ALA A 116 0.65 -10.06 21.82
C ALA A 116 1.16 -11.36 22.48
N GLN A 117 1.02 -11.46 23.80
CA GLN A 117 1.22 -12.70 24.57
C GLN A 117 0.04 -13.65 24.40
#